data_AF-A0A7S1VI86-F1
#
_entry.id   AF-A0A7S1VI86-F1
#
_cell.length_a   1.000
_cell.length_b   1.000
_cell.length_c   1.000
_cell.angle_alpha   90.00
_cell.angle_beta   90.00
_cell.angle_gamma   90.00
#
_symmetry.space_group_name_H-M   'P 1'
#
loop_
_entity.id
_entity.type
_entity.pdbx_description
1 polymer ?
#
loop_
_entity_poly.entity_id
_entity_poly.type
_entity_poly.pdbx_seq_one_letter_code
_entity_poly.pdbx_strand_id
1 'polypeptide(L)'
;ETIDALNERYIYPSGNLKASVCDQEGDQLVQWCHGAPGHIMLLVKAAQVFGTSRYAAVGKNIASTVLWKRGLVRKGVGLCHGISGNAYVFLSMYHVVTRSKRDAWRVKAE
;
A
#
# COMPACT_ATOMS: atom_id res chain seq x y z
N GLU A 1 -15.42 0.47 -6.99
CA GLU A 1 -15.15 0.94 -8.37
C GLU A 1 -13.81 1.67 -8.50
N THR A 2 -13.62 2.88 -7.96
CA THR A 2 -12.35 3.63 -8.15
C THR A 2 -11.12 2.92 -7.59
N ILE A 3 -11.20 2.41 -6.34
CA ILE A 3 -10.09 1.67 -5.72
C ILE A 3 -9.75 0.41 -6.54
N ASP A 4 -10.78 -0.27 -7.04
CA ASP A 4 -10.62 -1.48 -7.85
C ASP A 4 -9.96 -1.14 -9.20
N ALA A 5 -10.39 -0.05 -9.86
CA ALA A 5 -9.77 0.44 -11.09
C ALA A 5 -8.28 0.80 -10.91
N LEU A 6 -7.89 1.38 -9.77
CA LEU A 6 -6.48 1.63 -9.44
C LEU A 6 -5.69 0.32 -9.35
N ASN A 7 -6.28 -0.74 -8.79
CA ASN A 7 -5.65 -2.06 -8.64
C ASN A 7 -5.54 -2.84 -9.96
N GLU A 8 -6.25 -2.45 -11.00
CA GLU A 8 -6.37 -3.26 -12.23
C GLU A 8 -5.81 -2.54 -13.46
N ARG A 9 -6.03 -1.22 -13.58
CA ARG A 9 -5.77 -0.47 -14.82
C ARG A 9 -4.60 0.50 -14.71
N TYR A 10 -4.30 0.98 -13.51
CA TYR A 10 -3.33 2.07 -13.28
C TYR A 10 -2.09 1.61 -12.52
N ILE A 11 -1.83 0.30 -12.53
CA ILE A 11 -0.62 -0.31 -12.01
C ILE A 11 0.33 -0.70 -13.15
N TYR A 12 1.63 -0.58 -12.90
CA TYR A 12 2.67 -1.14 -13.74
C TYR A 12 2.74 -2.67 -13.57
N PRO A 13 3.36 -3.40 -14.52
CA PRO A 13 3.60 -4.84 -14.37
C PRO A 13 4.37 -5.23 -13.09
N SER A 14 5.16 -4.32 -12.50
CA SER A 14 5.81 -4.55 -11.21
C SER A 14 4.85 -4.60 -10.01
N GLY A 15 3.63 -4.09 -10.18
CA GLY A 15 2.65 -3.83 -9.12
C GLY A 15 2.69 -2.41 -8.54
N ASN A 16 3.58 -1.53 -9.02
CA ASN A 16 3.63 -0.14 -8.57
C ASN A 16 2.49 0.70 -9.18
N LEU A 17 1.96 1.67 -8.46
CA LEU A 17 0.92 2.57 -8.99
C LEU A 17 1.55 3.66 -9.88
N LYS A 18 0.91 3.98 -11.00
CA LYS A 18 1.29 5.12 -11.86
C LYS A 18 1.13 6.46 -11.14
N ALA A 19 1.99 7.43 -11.42
CA ALA A 19 1.89 8.77 -10.81
C ALA A 19 0.69 9.56 -11.34
N SER A 20 0.29 9.29 -12.59
CA SER A 20 -0.92 9.82 -13.22
C SER A 20 -1.49 8.82 -14.23
N VAL A 21 -2.72 9.07 -14.70
CA VAL A 21 -3.39 8.21 -15.70
C VAL A 21 -2.58 8.10 -17.00
N CYS A 22 -1.95 9.20 -17.40
CA CYS A 22 -1.19 9.32 -18.66
C CYS A 22 0.32 9.17 -18.46
N ASP A 23 0.76 8.67 -17.30
CA ASP A 23 2.19 8.62 -16.97
C ASP A 23 2.97 7.71 -17.94
N GLN A 24 3.91 8.33 -18.66
CA GLN A 24 4.85 7.69 -19.58
C GLN A 24 6.29 7.72 -19.06
N GLU A 25 6.57 8.44 -17.96
CA GLU A 25 7.94 8.61 -17.42
C GLU A 25 8.49 7.33 -16.79
N GLY A 26 7.64 6.32 -16.64
CA GLY A 26 8.01 4.95 -16.33
C GLY A 26 7.99 4.63 -14.84
N ASP A 27 8.09 3.34 -14.55
CA ASP A 27 7.94 2.79 -13.21
C ASP A 27 9.16 3.06 -12.32
N GLN A 28 9.29 4.30 -11.84
CA GLN A 28 10.44 4.75 -11.04
C GLN A 28 10.04 5.22 -9.63
N LEU A 29 8.89 5.87 -9.48
CA LEU A 29 8.49 6.52 -8.22
C LEU A 29 7.90 5.51 -7.23
N VAL A 30 8.59 5.32 -6.10
CA VAL A 30 8.16 4.49 -4.97
C VAL A 30 8.14 5.35 -3.71
N GLN A 31 7.17 6.27 -3.65
CA GLN A 31 7.09 7.36 -2.66
C GLN A 31 5.66 7.51 -2.15
N TRP A 32 5.48 8.17 -1.00
CA TRP A 32 4.13 8.44 -0.46
C TRP A 32 3.31 9.27 -1.44
N CYS A 33 3.89 10.34 -1.99
CA CYS A 33 3.17 11.22 -2.93
C CYS A 33 2.85 10.56 -4.26
N HIS A 34 3.71 9.66 -4.76
CA HIS A 34 3.51 8.98 -6.04
C HIS A 34 4.05 7.54 -5.97
N GLY A 35 3.15 6.59 -6.24
CA GLY A 35 3.47 5.17 -6.31
C GLY A 35 2.86 4.31 -5.21
N ALA A 36 3.43 3.11 -5.06
CA ALA A 36 2.98 2.05 -4.18
C ALA A 36 2.76 2.48 -2.72
N PRO A 37 3.64 3.27 -2.07
CA PRO A 37 3.45 3.63 -0.66
C PRO A 37 2.12 4.33 -0.39
N GLY A 38 1.78 5.36 -1.16
CA GLY A 38 0.50 6.07 -1.01
C GLY A 38 -0.69 5.16 -1.33
N HIS A 39 -0.57 4.31 -2.35
CA HIS A 39 -1.60 3.34 -2.71
C HIS A 39 -1.88 2.31 -1.62
N ILE A 40 -0.84 1.76 -0.99
CA ILE A 40 -1.00 0.81 0.12
C ILE A 40 -1.72 1.48 1.29
N MET A 41 -1.44 2.75 1.60
CA MET A 41 -2.15 3.48 2.65
C MET A 41 -3.65 3.61 2.37
N LEU A 42 -4.04 3.84 1.11
CA LEU A 42 -5.44 3.80 0.68
C LEU A 42 -6.05 2.41 0.90
N LEU A 43 -5.35 1.34 0.51
CA LEU A 43 -5.83 -0.04 0.67
C LEU A 43 -5.96 -0.45 2.15
N VAL A 44 -5.04 -0.01 3.00
CA VAL A 44 -5.11 -0.18 4.47
C VAL A 44 -6.40 0.45 5.00
N LYS A 45 -6.70 1.69 4.60
CA LYS A 45 -7.93 2.37 5.04
C LYS A 45 -9.18 1.69 4.47
N ALA A 46 -9.15 1.26 3.21
CA ALA A 46 -10.24 0.54 2.58
C ALA A 46 -10.55 -0.78 3.31
N ALA A 47 -9.51 -1.55 3.69
CA ALA A 47 -9.69 -2.77 4.48
C ALA A 47 -10.40 -2.52 5.81
N GLN A 48 -10.07 -1.41 6.50
CA GLN A 48 -10.73 -1.03 7.76
C GLN A 48 -12.19 -0.61 7.56
N VAL A 49 -12.48 0.19 6.53
CA VAL A 49 -13.83 0.75 6.30
C VAL A 49 -14.78 -0.31 5.76
N PHE A 50 -14.34 -1.12 4.81
CA PHE A 50 -15.17 -2.12 4.16
C PHE A 50 -15.16 -3.49 4.87
N GLY A 51 -14.35 -3.65 5.93
CA GLY A 51 -14.28 -4.89 6.71
C GLY A 51 -13.81 -6.12 5.93
N THR A 52 -13.22 -5.93 4.74
CA THR A 52 -12.80 -7.03 3.85
C THR A 52 -11.29 -7.18 3.81
N SER A 53 -10.84 -8.44 3.86
CA SER A 53 -9.42 -8.80 3.77
C SER A 53 -8.84 -8.58 2.38
N ARG A 54 -9.67 -8.41 1.34
CA ARG A 54 -9.22 -8.31 -0.06
C ARG A 54 -8.25 -7.15 -0.28
N TYR A 55 -8.55 -5.97 0.28
CA TYR A 55 -7.70 -4.79 0.13
C TYR A 55 -6.39 -4.93 0.92
N ALA A 56 -6.46 -5.52 2.11
CA ALA A 56 -5.28 -5.81 2.92
C ALA A 56 -4.35 -6.82 2.21
N ALA A 57 -4.92 -7.82 1.52
CA ALA A 57 -4.17 -8.79 0.73
C ALA A 57 -3.47 -8.13 -0.47
N VAL A 58 -4.17 -7.28 -1.22
CA VAL A 58 -3.57 -6.50 -2.32
C VAL A 58 -2.44 -5.62 -1.79
N GLY A 59 -2.68 -4.87 -0.70
CA GLY A 59 -1.65 -4.02 -0.08
C GLY A 59 -0.42 -4.83 0.36
N LYS A 60 -0.61 -6.03 0.89
CA LYS A 60 0.49 -6.93 1.29
C LYS A 60 1.30 -7.41 0.11
N ASN A 61 0.64 -7.74 -1.00
CA ASN A 61 1.31 -8.12 -2.23
C ASN A 61 2.18 -6.97 -2.76
N ILE A 62 1.62 -5.76 -2.87
CA ILE A 62 2.37 -4.59 -3.35
C ILE A 62 3.54 -4.26 -2.39
N ALA A 63 3.33 -4.37 -1.08
CA ALA A 63 4.38 -4.13 -0.10
C ALA A 63 5.56 -5.11 -0.27
N SER A 64 5.31 -6.39 -0.55
CA SER A 64 6.37 -7.39 -0.74
C SER A 64 7.03 -7.33 -2.12
N THR A 65 6.25 -7.06 -3.18
CA THR A 65 6.76 -7.08 -4.56
C THR A 65 7.44 -5.77 -4.96
N VAL A 66 6.96 -4.64 -4.45
CA VAL A 66 7.46 -3.30 -4.79
C VAL A 66 8.20 -2.66 -3.62
N LEU A 67 7.50 -2.42 -2.51
CA LEU A 67 8.03 -1.55 -1.45
C LEU A 67 9.24 -2.16 -0.74
N TRP A 68 9.23 -3.47 -0.47
CA TRP A 68 10.35 -4.16 0.14
C TRP A 68 11.61 -4.13 -0.73
N LYS A 69 11.44 -4.23 -2.05
CA LYS A 69 12.55 -4.29 -3.00
C LYS A 69 13.10 -2.90 -3.38
N ARG A 70 12.23 -1.88 -3.43
CA ARG A 70 12.52 -0.57 -4.03
C ARG A 70 12.26 0.62 -3.09
N GLY A 71 11.76 0.38 -1.89
CA GLY A 71 11.36 1.42 -0.93
C GLY A 71 12.51 2.14 -0.23
N LEU A 72 13.74 1.61 -0.31
CA LEU A 72 14.95 2.30 0.12
C LEU A 72 15.40 3.30 -0.94
N VAL A 73 14.72 4.45 -0.98
CA VAL A 73 14.96 5.49 -1.98
C VAL A 73 16.20 6.34 -1.64
N ARG A 74 16.98 6.71 -2.66
CA ARG A 74 18.18 7.55 -2.50
C ARG A 74 17.88 9.01 -2.16
N LYS A 75 16.63 9.46 -2.33
CA LYS A 75 16.19 10.85 -2.14
C LYS A 75 16.30 11.33 -0.68
N GLY A 76 16.38 10.41 0.28
CA GLY A 76 16.64 10.71 1.69
C GLY A 76 15.58 10.15 2.63
N VAL A 77 15.52 10.70 3.84
CA VAL A 77 14.73 10.18 4.97
C VAL A 77 13.40 10.90 5.20
N GLY A 78 12.95 11.71 4.24
CA GLY A 78 11.69 12.46 4.37
C GLY A 78 10.43 11.58 4.41
N LEU A 79 9.29 12.20 4.76
CA LEU A 79 7.99 11.52 4.80
C LEU A 79 7.31 11.46 3.43
N CYS A 80 7.37 12.54 2.64
CA CYS A 80 6.65 12.63 1.36
C CYS A 80 7.24 11.69 0.28
N HIS A 81 8.56 11.61 0.22
CA HIS A 81 9.29 10.86 -0.80
C HIS A 81 10.66 10.40 -0.29
N GLY A 82 10.66 9.82 0.91
CA GLY A 82 11.84 9.29 1.56
C GLY A 82 11.56 7.98 2.29
N ILE A 83 12.62 7.42 2.86
CA ILE A 83 12.59 6.10 3.51
C ILE A 83 11.63 6.08 4.70
N SER A 84 11.53 7.15 5.47
CA SER A 84 10.66 7.22 6.65
C SER A 84 9.18 7.14 6.27
N GLY A 85 8.76 7.82 5.21
CA GLY A 85 7.39 7.71 4.68
C GLY A 85 7.07 6.30 4.20
N ASN A 86 8.02 5.67 3.51
CA ASN A 86 7.89 4.30 3.03
C ASN A 86 7.82 3.31 4.21
N ALA A 87 8.60 3.50 5.27
CA ALA A 87 8.56 2.66 6.47
C ALA A 87 7.21 2.72 7.20
N TYR A 88 6.55 3.89 7.18
CA TYR A 88 5.22 4.10 7.79
C TYR A 88 4.14 3.18 7.21
N VAL A 89 4.30 2.74 5.97
CA VAL A 89 3.40 1.78 5.32
C VAL A 89 3.43 0.44 6.03
N PHE A 90 4.62 -0.06 6.39
CA PHE A 90 4.74 -1.35 7.10
C PHE A 90 4.08 -1.29 8.48
N LEU A 91 4.25 -0.18 9.21
CA LEU A 91 3.58 0.03 10.50
C LEU A 91 2.06 0.04 10.34
N SER A 92 1.56 0.78 9.35
CA SER A 92 0.12 0.91 9.09
C SER A 92 -0.52 -0.43 8.72
N MET A 93 0.17 -1.22 7.90
CA MET A 93 -0.23 -2.58 7.57
C MET A 93 -0.23 -3.51 8.79
N TYR A 94 0.82 -3.45 9.62
CA TYR A 94 0.92 -4.24 10.84
C TYR A 94 -0.28 -3.99 11.77
N HIS A 95 -0.67 -2.73 11.95
CA HIS A 95 -1.82 -2.38 12.77
C HIS A 95 -3.14 -2.95 12.25
N VAL A 96 -3.37 -2.95 10.93
CA VAL A 96 -4.60 -3.53 10.37
C VAL A 96 -4.63 -5.04 10.51
N VAL A 97 -3.53 -5.72 10.19
CA VAL A 97 -3.45 -7.19 10.27
C VAL A 97 -3.60 -7.68 11.72
N THR A 98 -2.99 -6.99 12.68
CA THR A 98 -3.07 -7.36 14.09
C THR A 98 -4.43 -7.08 14.70
N ARG A 99 -5.08 -5.95 14.37
CA ARG A 99 -6.45 -5.66 14.82
C ARG A 99 -7.45 -6.65 14.25
N SER A 100 -7.38 -6.94 12.94
CA SER A 100 -8.25 -7.93 12.30
C SER A 100 -8.15 -9.31 12.97
N LYS A 101 -6.94 -9.76 13.30
CA LYS A 101 -6.75 -11.02 14.07
C LYS A 101 -7.40 -10.93 15.45
N ARG A 102 -7.20 -9.83 16.18
CA ARG A 102 -7.78 -9.64 17.51
C ARG A 102 -9.31 -9.68 17.47
N ASP A 103 -9.92 -9.01 16.50
CA ASP A 103 -11.38 -8.99 16.36
C ASP A 103 -11.93 -10.39 16.02
N ALA A 104 -11.24 -11.16 15.17
CA ALA A 104 -11.59 -12.55 14.89
C ALA A 104 -11.52 -13.45 16.15
N TRP A 105 -10.53 -13.26 17.02
CA TRP A 105 -10.44 -13.98 18.29
C TRP A 105 -11.55 -13.59 19.26
N ARG A 106 -11.99 -12.32 19.27
CA ARG A 106 -13.11 -11.88 20.13
C ARG A 106 -14.42 -12.53 19.74
N VAL A 107 -14.75 -12.57 18.44
CA VAL A 107 -15.95 -13.24 17.93
C VAL A 107 -15.97 -14.74 18.27
N LYS A 108 -14.80 -15.39 18.35
CA LYS A 108 -14.71 -16.81 18.73
C LYS A 108 -14.81 -17.04 20.25
N ALA A 109 -14.57 -16.02 21.05
CA ALA A 109 -14.58 -16.10 22.51
C ALA A 109 -15.94 -15.75 23.14
N GLU A 110 -16.85 -15.16 22.35
CA GLU A 110 -18.28 -14.98 22.67
C GLU A 110 -19.08 -16.21 22.24
#